data_AF-A0A9D7P1E2-F1
#
_entry.id   AF-A0A9D7P1E2-F1
#
_cell.length_a   1.000
_cell.length_b   1.000
_cell.length_c   1.000
_cell.angle_alpha   90.00
_cell.angle_beta   90.00
_cell.angle_gamma   90.00
#
_symmetry.space_group_name_H-M   'P 1'
#
loop_
_entity.id
_entity.type
_entity.pdbx_description
1 polymer ?
#
loop_
_entity_poly.entity_id
_entity_poly.type
_entity_poly.pdbx_seq_one_letter_code
_entity_poly.pdbx_strand_id
1 'polypeptide(L)'
;MSGCVFHFGMHKTGSSSIQNSLYHGLGDPAFHYADLGQPNASARIVTAFRAEPETQNMNRKLGLSREQLQPQIRETLERLHRELGHCTRQTVILSGEHIAFLKQTELRRLREFLRGHTSELRAVGYIRAPRSYMESVFQQHLQGGHGVFELERLLPRYRTRFEKLEAIFGAASMHYWYFEPESFPGGCVVRDFCRRLQIDFDARAIQRVNEGLSLPAVRLLYAYRKFGPGYGTGEVAVRQNAALVRKLRELAGPRLRLHPELVAPVIARHAAEIDWMEQRLQRSLDEAAAEPGAGAIRAEHELLCFEPRTLEWLGAQLGVRTTTRLRPDSSAEEVASRMHELRLEADRAEMAARTGFRRGVRRLWRRILPRTLR
;
A
#
# COMPACT_ATOMS: atom_id res chain seq x y z
N MET A 1 -24.95 18.54 -2.17
CA MET A 1 -24.88 17.91 -0.84
C MET A 1 -23.46 18.13 -0.32
N SER A 2 -23.32 18.48 0.95
CA SER A 2 -22.04 18.82 1.56
C SER A 2 -21.81 17.88 2.75
N GLY A 3 -20.68 17.18 2.75
CA GLY A 3 -20.46 16.03 3.63
C GLY A 3 -19.03 15.52 3.56
N CYS A 4 -18.75 14.39 4.20
CA CYS A 4 -17.44 13.75 4.13
C CYS A 4 -17.57 12.32 3.59
N VAL A 5 -16.83 12.06 2.51
CA VAL A 5 -16.59 10.72 1.97
C VAL A 5 -15.27 10.21 2.51
N PHE A 6 -15.37 9.24 3.41
CA PHE A 6 -14.25 8.51 3.96
C PHE A 6 -13.93 7.29 3.07
N HIS A 7 -12.81 7.33 2.35
CA HIS A 7 -12.39 6.20 1.51
C HIS A 7 -11.49 5.25 2.31
N PHE A 8 -12.02 4.06 2.63
CA PHE A 8 -11.27 2.94 3.19
C PHE A 8 -10.89 1.96 2.07
N GLY A 9 -9.61 1.69 1.87
CA GLY A 9 -9.14 0.74 0.86
C GLY A 9 -8.76 -0.62 1.45
N MET A 10 -8.89 -1.68 0.66
CA MET A 10 -8.16 -2.93 0.89
C MET A 10 -6.83 -2.92 0.11
N HIS A 11 -5.80 -3.61 0.62
CA HIS A 11 -4.49 -3.65 -0.03
C HIS A 11 -4.57 -3.98 -1.53
N LYS A 12 -3.95 -3.13 -2.35
CA LYS A 12 -3.84 -3.21 -3.82
C LYS A 12 -5.17 -3.25 -4.58
N THR A 13 -6.20 -2.58 -4.07
CA THR A 13 -7.43 -2.27 -4.82
C THR A 13 -7.33 -0.97 -5.61
N GLY A 14 -6.10 -0.58 -5.99
CA GLY A 14 -5.84 0.63 -6.78
C GLY A 14 -6.05 1.96 -6.02
N SER A 15 -6.19 1.91 -4.69
CA SER A 15 -6.33 3.08 -3.82
C SER A 15 -5.25 4.13 -4.04
N SER A 16 -4.00 3.75 -4.28
CA SER A 16 -2.93 4.70 -4.62
C SER A 16 -3.16 5.43 -5.93
N SER A 17 -3.77 4.79 -6.94
CA SER A 17 -4.13 5.47 -8.19
C SER A 17 -5.27 6.46 -7.97
N ILE A 18 -6.27 6.09 -7.15
CA ILE A 18 -7.37 6.99 -6.74
C ILE A 18 -6.80 8.20 -6.00
N GLN A 19 -5.99 7.97 -4.98
CA GLN A 19 -5.39 9.01 -4.14
C GLN A 19 -4.54 9.98 -4.96
N ASN A 20 -3.59 9.49 -5.76
CA ASN A 20 -2.72 10.37 -6.54
C ASN A 20 -3.50 11.15 -7.62
N SER A 21 -4.47 10.50 -8.28
CA SER A 21 -5.27 11.18 -9.31
C SER A 21 -6.12 12.29 -8.71
N LEU A 22 -6.84 12.02 -7.62
CA LEU A 22 -7.70 13.03 -7.00
C LEU A 22 -6.89 14.13 -6.28
N TYR A 23 -5.81 13.77 -5.59
CA TYR A 23 -4.96 14.75 -4.90
C TYR A 23 -4.35 15.78 -5.85
N HIS A 24 -3.95 15.36 -7.05
CA HIS A 24 -3.29 16.25 -8.02
C HIS A 24 -4.22 16.81 -9.11
N GLY A 25 -5.36 16.17 -9.35
CA GLY A 25 -6.17 16.42 -10.54
C GLY A 25 -7.66 16.66 -10.29
N LEU A 26 -8.12 16.69 -9.03
CA LEU A 26 -9.51 17.00 -8.73
C LEU A 26 -9.80 18.47 -9.07
N GLY A 27 -10.66 18.69 -10.06
CA GLY A 27 -11.10 20.02 -10.49
C GLY A 27 -12.61 20.26 -10.33
N ASP A 28 -13.37 19.28 -9.83
CA ASP A 28 -14.81 19.40 -9.61
C ASP A 28 -15.09 20.34 -8.42
N PRO A 29 -15.78 21.48 -8.62
CA PRO A 29 -16.03 22.44 -7.56
C PRO A 29 -16.94 21.90 -6.43
N ALA A 30 -17.70 20.83 -6.68
CA ALA A 30 -18.55 20.21 -5.66
C ALA A 30 -17.76 19.36 -4.66
N PHE A 31 -16.49 19.04 -4.94
CA PHE A 31 -15.66 18.17 -4.13
C PHE A 31 -14.37 18.86 -3.68
N HIS A 32 -13.87 18.42 -2.53
CA HIS A 32 -12.58 18.84 -1.99
C HIS A 32 -11.80 17.62 -1.55
N TYR A 33 -10.54 17.47 -1.96
CA TYR A 33 -9.71 16.36 -1.48
C TYR A 33 -8.90 16.83 -0.27
N ALA A 34 -9.05 16.15 0.88
CA ALA A 34 -8.38 16.57 2.11
C ALA A 34 -6.86 16.43 2.01
N ASP A 35 -6.13 17.56 2.07
CA ASP A 35 -4.66 17.59 1.99
C ASP A 35 -4.00 17.58 3.37
N LEU A 36 -3.49 16.41 3.78
CA LEU A 36 -2.67 16.27 5.00
C LEU A 36 -1.15 16.29 4.69
N GLY A 37 -0.76 16.93 3.60
CA GLY A 37 0.59 17.02 3.06
C GLY A 37 1.00 15.86 2.15
N GLN A 38 0.07 14.95 1.83
CA GLN A 38 0.31 13.78 0.99
C GLN A 38 -1.00 13.16 0.49
N PRO A 39 -1.01 12.44 -0.65
CA PRO A 39 -2.22 11.81 -1.19
C PRO A 39 -2.90 10.81 -0.24
N ASN A 40 -2.13 10.01 0.51
CA ASN A 40 -2.68 8.99 1.43
C ASN A 40 -2.66 9.49 2.89
N ALA A 41 -3.84 9.71 3.48
CA ALA A 41 -3.98 10.20 4.85
C ALA A 41 -3.70 9.12 5.93
N SER A 42 -3.53 7.84 5.55
CA SER A 42 -3.40 6.71 6.47
C SER A 42 -2.41 6.93 7.61
N ALA A 43 -1.16 7.27 7.29
CA ALA A 43 -0.10 7.39 8.30
C ALA A 43 -0.37 8.55 9.27
N ARG A 44 -0.85 9.69 8.74
CA ARG A 44 -1.17 10.90 9.51
C ARG A 44 -2.34 10.64 10.45
N ILE A 45 -3.47 10.14 9.94
CA ILE A 45 -4.67 9.86 10.74
C ILE A 45 -4.40 8.77 11.77
N VAL A 46 -3.76 7.66 11.38
CA VAL A 46 -3.47 6.57 12.32
C VAL A 46 -2.53 7.05 13.44
N THR A 47 -1.53 7.89 13.12
CA THR A 47 -0.66 8.48 14.16
C THR A 47 -1.43 9.44 15.07
N ALA A 48 -2.33 10.26 14.52
CA ALA A 48 -3.08 11.25 15.31
C ALA A 48 -4.12 10.64 16.25
N PHE A 49 -4.78 9.55 15.85
CA PHE A 49 -5.91 8.99 16.59
C PHE A 49 -5.60 7.71 17.37
N ARG A 50 -4.40 7.13 17.22
CA ARG A 50 -4.00 5.98 18.03
C ARG A 50 -3.72 6.36 19.47
N ALA A 51 -4.01 5.44 20.39
CA ALA A 51 -3.62 5.60 21.79
C ALA A 51 -2.10 5.51 21.98
N GLU A 52 -1.48 4.60 21.24
CA GLU A 52 -0.03 4.31 21.28
C GLU A 52 0.57 4.54 19.88
N PRO A 53 0.75 5.80 19.45
CA PRO A 53 1.13 6.14 18.08
C PRO A 53 2.52 5.60 17.67
N GLU A 54 3.44 5.44 18.61
CA GLU A 54 4.77 4.86 18.44
C GLU A 54 4.72 3.37 18.00
N THR A 55 3.65 2.66 18.33
CA THR A 55 3.46 1.25 17.92
C THR A 55 3.02 1.10 16.47
N GLN A 56 2.69 2.22 15.79
CA GLN A 56 2.38 2.20 14.37
C GLN A 56 3.62 1.75 13.59
N ASN A 57 3.43 0.91 12.56
CA ASN A 57 4.53 0.19 11.91
C ASN A 57 5.68 1.08 11.44
N MET A 58 5.38 2.25 10.85
CA MET A 58 6.41 3.18 10.39
C MET A 58 7.08 3.90 11.56
N ASN A 59 6.31 4.40 12.53
CA ASN A 59 6.84 5.08 13.72
C ASN A 59 7.77 4.15 14.51
N ARG A 60 7.37 2.89 14.71
CA ARG A 60 8.19 1.85 15.33
C ARG A 60 9.49 1.59 14.56
N LYS A 61 9.41 1.50 13.22
CA LYS A 61 10.59 1.30 12.36
C LYS A 61 11.54 2.48 12.40
N LEU A 62 11.02 3.70 12.55
CA LEU A 62 11.81 4.91 12.70
C LEU A 62 12.35 5.09 14.14
N GLY A 63 11.84 4.31 15.11
CA GLY A 63 12.22 4.42 16.51
C GLY A 63 11.69 5.68 17.19
N LEU A 64 10.56 6.22 16.72
CA LEU A 64 9.99 7.47 17.23
C LEU A 64 9.23 7.23 18.54
N SER A 65 9.51 8.06 19.55
CA SER A 65 8.75 8.10 20.79
C SER A 65 7.45 8.88 20.64
N ARG A 66 6.55 8.73 21.62
CA ARG A 66 5.29 9.48 21.66
C ARG A 66 5.50 10.99 21.73
N GLU A 67 6.52 11.44 22.46
CA GLU A 67 6.90 12.85 22.62
C GLU A 67 7.35 13.43 21.29
N GLN A 68 8.18 12.69 20.55
CA GLN A 68 8.65 13.09 19.22
C GLN A 68 7.51 13.19 18.20
N LEU A 69 6.43 12.42 18.38
CA LEU A 69 5.25 12.44 17.52
C LEU A 69 4.26 13.57 17.85
N GLN A 70 4.35 14.21 19.03
CA GLN A 70 3.38 15.24 19.44
C GLN A 70 3.25 16.41 18.46
N PRO A 71 4.33 17.00 17.91
CA PRO A 71 4.22 18.07 16.93
C PRO A 71 3.48 17.61 15.66
N GLN A 72 3.77 16.40 15.17
CA GLN A 72 3.11 15.82 14.01
C GLN A 72 1.62 15.56 14.27
N ILE A 73 1.27 15.11 15.48
CA ILE A 73 -0.12 14.87 15.88
C ILE A 73 -0.90 16.19 15.88
N ARG A 74 -0.39 17.24 16.51
CA ARG A 74 -1.02 18.57 16.52
C ARG A 74 -1.20 19.13 15.11
N GLU A 75 -0.13 19.13 14.31
CA GLU A 75 -0.17 19.59 12.92
C GLU A 75 -1.23 18.84 12.11
N THR A 76 -1.33 17.51 12.31
CA THR A 76 -2.30 16.68 11.60
C THR A 76 -3.74 17.04 11.98
N LEU A 77 -4.03 17.24 13.27
CA LEU A 77 -5.36 17.59 13.74
C LEU A 77 -5.78 18.98 13.27
N GLU A 78 -4.86 19.95 13.30
CA GLU A 78 -5.09 21.31 12.80
C GLU A 78 -5.35 21.33 11.29
N ARG A 79 -4.54 20.60 10.51
CA ARG A 79 -4.78 20.44 9.06
C ARG A 79 -6.14 19.79 8.82
N LEU A 80 -6.42 18.67 9.48
CA LEU A 80 -7.68 17.96 9.29
C LEU A 80 -8.89 18.82 9.63
N HIS A 81 -8.84 19.63 10.69
CA HIS A 81 -9.88 20.60 11.03
C HIS A 81 -10.12 21.60 9.87
N ARG A 82 -9.05 22.17 9.32
CA ARG A 82 -9.15 23.10 8.17
C ARG A 82 -9.74 22.42 6.93
N GLU A 83 -9.22 21.25 6.57
CA GLU A 83 -9.69 20.51 5.39
C GLU A 83 -11.17 20.13 5.50
N LEU A 84 -11.64 19.76 6.70
CA LEU A 84 -13.05 19.44 6.93
C LEU A 84 -13.95 20.68 7.04
N GLY A 85 -13.40 21.89 7.22
CA GLY A 85 -14.16 23.14 7.14
C GLY A 85 -14.83 23.36 5.77
N HIS A 86 -14.28 22.73 4.73
CA HIS A 86 -14.86 22.72 3.38
C HIS A 86 -16.20 21.96 3.29
N CYS A 87 -16.53 21.12 4.28
CA CYS A 87 -17.84 20.42 4.36
C CYS A 87 -19.05 21.37 4.42
N THR A 88 -18.84 22.68 4.60
CA THR A 88 -19.91 23.70 4.53
C THR A 88 -20.38 23.99 3.11
N ARG A 89 -19.56 23.70 2.09
CA ARG A 89 -19.83 24.03 0.69
C ARG A 89 -19.61 22.86 -0.27
N GLN A 90 -18.76 21.92 0.12
CA GLN A 90 -18.27 20.84 -0.74
C GLN A 90 -18.41 19.49 -0.04
N THR A 91 -18.31 18.42 -0.81
CA THR A 91 -18.08 17.08 -0.26
C THR A 91 -16.57 16.85 -0.13
N VAL A 92 -16.09 16.67 1.10
CA VAL A 92 -14.69 16.40 1.40
C VAL A 92 -14.38 14.92 1.25
N ILE A 93 -13.37 14.58 0.46
CA ILE A 93 -12.86 13.21 0.31
C ILE A 93 -11.65 13.05 1.22
N LEU A 94 -11.77 12.18 2.23
CA LEU A 94 -10.68 11.78 3.11
C LEU A 94 -10.28 10.33 2.80
N SER A 95 -9.13 10.13 2.17
CA SER A 95 -8.66 8.78 1.82
C SER A 95 -7.55 8.29 2.73
N GLY A 96 -7.80 7.16 3.42
CA GLY A 96 -6.78 6.46 4.19
C GLY A 96 -7.16 5.02 4.51
N GLU A 97 -6.55 4.05 3.83
CA GLU A 97 -6.86 2.63 4.00
C GLU A 97 -6.64 2.14 5.44
N HIS A 98 -5.59 2.62 6.09
CA HIS A 98 -5.22 2.06 7.39
C HIS A 98 -6.11 2.51 8.55
N ILE A 99 -7.04 3.43 8.29
CA ILE A 99 -8.03 3.87 9.29
C ILE A 99 -8.91 2.69 9.72
N ALA A 100 -9.19 1.73 8.83
CA ALA A 100 -9.92 0.51 9.18
C ALA A 100 -9.21 -0.37 10.24
N PHE A 101 -7.91 -0.16 10.50
CA PHE A 101 -7.14 -0.89 11.51
C PHE A 101 -7.15 -0.23 12.90
N LEU A 102 -7.71 0.98 13.04
CA LEU A 102 -7.89 1.61 14.35
C LEU A 102 -8.77 0.76 15.27
N LYS A 103 -8.48 0.77 16.57
CA LYS A 103 -9.29 0.12 17.61
C LYS A 103 -10.64 0.83 17.74
N GLN A 104 -11.62 0.16 18.35
CA GLN A 104 -12.98 0.72 18.48
C GLN A 104 -13.01 2.09 19.17
N THR A 105 -12.23 2.26 20.24
CA THR A 105 -12.09 3.54 20.96
C THR A 105 -11.46 4.64 20.11
N GLU A 106 -10.45 4.29 19.31
CA GLU A 106 -9.76 5.22 18.39
C GLU A 106 -10.69 5.67 17.25
N LEU A 107 -11.47 4.74 16.70
CA LEU A 107 -12.49 5.01 15.68
C LEU A 107 -13.63 5.89 16.22
N ARG A 108 -14.05 5.72 17.49
CA ARG A 108 -15.03 6.61 18.12
C ARG A 108 -14.52 8.05 18.19
N ARG A 109 -13.28 8.25 18.62
CA ARG A 109 -12.64 9.58 18.64
C ARG A 109 -12.57 10.19 17.24
N LEU A 110 -12.22 9.39 16.22
CA LEU A 110 -12.22 9.86 14.84
C LEU A 110 -13.63 10.25 14.37
N ARG A 111 -14.64 9.45 14.68
CA ARG A 111 -16.04 9.78 14.35
C ARG A 111 -16.49 11.06 15.04
N GLU A 112 -16.21 11.24 16.32
CA GLU A 112 -16.55 12.46 17.05
C GLU A 112 -15.91 13.70 16.41
N PHE A 113 -14.63 13.60 16.03
CA PHE A 113 -13.93 14.66 15.30
C PHE A 113 -14.61 14.98 13.96
N LEU A 114 -14.94 13.96 13.17
CA LEU A 114 -15.62 14.14 11.88
C LEU A 114 -17.03 14.74 12.05
N ARG A 115 -17.79 14.29 13.06
CA ARG A 115 -19.14 14.79 13.37
C ARG A 115 -19.17 16.25 13.81
N GLY A 116 -18.05 16.76 14.34
CA GLY A 116 -17.90 18.19 14.62
C GLY A 116 -17.95 19.09 13.37
N HIS A 117 -17.79 18.51 12.17
CA HIS A 117 -17.73 19.25 10.91
C HIS A 117 -18.87 18.92 9.95
N THR A 118 -19.43 17.71 10.02
CA THR A 118 -20.55 17.31 9.17
C THR A 118 -21.38 16.21 9.80
N SER A 119 -22.70 16.24 9.56
CA SER A 119 -23.62 15.15 9.88
C SER A 119 -23.66 14.07 8.79
N GLU A 120 -23.21 14.38 7.56
CA GLU A 120 -23.24 13.48 6.41
C GLU A 120 -21.90 12.76 6.25
N LEU A 121 -21.83 11.53 6.75
CA LEU A 121 -20.66 10.67 6.60
C LEU A 121 -21.00 9.48 5.69
N ARG A 122 -20.19 9.28 4.65
CA ARG A 122 -20.20 8.08 3.82
C ARG A 122 -18.82 7.45 3.82
N ALA A 123 -18.73 6.21 4.24
CA ALA A 123 -17.53 5.41 4.12
C ALA A 123 -17.63 4.54 2.87
N VAL A 124 -16.66 4.63 1.97
CA VAL A 124 -16.65 3.87 0.71
C VAL A 124 -15.36 3.06 0.60
N GLY A 125 -15.45 1.84 0.07
CA GLY A 125 -14.27 1.01 -0.07
C GLY A 125 -14.43 -0.17 -1.00
N TYR A 126 -13.34 -0.46 -1.74
CA TYR A 126 -13.29 -1.62 -2.61
C TYR A 126 -12.95 -2.90 -1.84
N ILE A 127 -13.75 -3.93 -2.05
CA ILE A 127 -13.60 -5.26 -1.49
C ILE A 127 -13.05 -6.20 -2.55
N ARG A 128 -11.92 -6.82 -2.23
CA ARG A 128 -11.28 -7.84 -3.07
C ARG A 128 -11.59 -9.22 -2.50
N ALA A 129 -11.79 -10.18 -3.39
CA ALA A 129 -12.01 -11.57 -3.03
C ALA A 129 -10.80 -12.20 -2.28
N PRO A 130 -11.03 -13.26 -1.48
CA PRO A 130 -10.06 -13.71 -0.46
C PRO A 130 -8.70 -14.12 -1.02
N ARG A 131 -8.65 -14.93 -2.10
CA ARG A 131 -7.39 -15.44 -2.64
C ARG A 131 -6.56 -14.31 -3.22
N SER A 132 -7.17 -13.47 -4.05
CA SER A 132 -6.50 -12.26 -4.59
C SER A 132 -6.05 -11.30 -3.49
N TYR A 133 -6.82 -11.21 -2.38
CA TYR A 133 -6.43 -10.42 -1.22
C TYR A 133 -5.21 -11.02 -0.51
N MET A 134 -5.17 -12.33 -0.31
CA MET A 134 -4.03 -13.03 0.31
C MET A 134 -2.73 -12.81 -0.49
N GLU A 135 -2.79 -12.91 -1.82
CA GLU A 135 -1.66 -12.59 -2.73
C GLU A 135 -1.16 -11.14 -2.54
N SER A 136 -2.09 -10.22 -2.36
CA SER A 136 -1.82 -8.80 -2.18
C SER A 136 -1.16 -8.51 -0.84
N VAL A 137 -1.73 -9.02 0.25
CA VAL A 137 -1.23 -8.84 1.62
C VAL A 137 0.12 -9.49 1.80
N PHE A 138 0.33 -10.70 1.26
CA PHE A 138 1.61 -11.37 1.36
C PHE A 138 2.73 -10.50 0.77
N GLN A 139 2.52 -9.93 -0.41
CA GLN A 139 3.48 -9.01 -1.00
C GLN A 139 3.70 -7.74 -0.17
N GLN A 140 2.65 -7.18 0.45
CA GLN A 140 2.77 -6.02 1.34
C GLN A 140 3.58 -6.37 2.60
N HIS A 141 3.36 -7.55 3.18
CA HIS A 141 4.14 -8.08 4.30
C HIS A 141 5.62 -8.18 3.93
N LEU A 142 5.95 -8.74 2.77
CA LEU A 142 7.33 -8.87 2.30
C LEU A 142 8.01 -7.53 2.05
N GLN A 143 7.32 -6.59 1.39
CA GLN A 143 7.81 -5.22 1.19
C GLN A 143 8.01 -4.51 2.54
N GLY A 144 7.14 -4.81 3.51
CA GLY A 144 7.20 -4.35 4.88
C GLY A 144 8.23 -5.04 5.77
N GLY A 145 8.96 -6.06 5.30
CA GLY A 145 10.00 -6.71 6.09
C GLY A 145 9.66 -8.06 6.71
N HIS A 146 8.46 -8.58 6.49
CA HIS A 146 7.99 -9.82 7.12
C HIS A 146 8.19 -11.01 6.18
N GLY A 147 8.95 -12.02 6.61
CA GLY A 147 9.28 -13.23 5.83
C GLY A 147 8.47 -14.47 6.19
N VAL A 148 7.31 -14.30 6.81
CA VAL A 148 6.47 -15.40 7.29
C VAL A 148 5.37 -15.70 6.27
N PHE A 149 5.28 -16.95 5.83
CA PHE A 149 4.21 -17.44 4.97
C PHE A 149 3.21 -18.26 5.80
N GLU A 150 2.26 -17.56 6.41
CA GLU A 150 1.17 -18.17 7.19
C GLU A 150 -0.17 -17.72 6.61
N LEU A 151 -0.88 -18.62 5.93
CA LEU A 151 -2.12 -18.31 5.21
C LEU A 151 -3.20 -17.68 6.11
N GLU A 152 -3.29 -18.11 7.37
CA GLU A 152 -4.20 -17.55 8.38
C GLU A 152 -4.01 -16.05 8.66
N ARG A 153 -2.76 -15.57 8.49
CA ARG A 153 -2.43 -14.15 8.66
C ARG A 153 -2.71 -13.33 7.41
N LEU A 154 -3.00 -13.99 6.28
CA LEU A 154 -3.26 -13.35 5.00
C LEU A 154 -4.76 -13.17 4.72
N LEU A 155 -5.63 -13.77 5.55
CA LEU A 155 -7.08 -13.63 5.40
C LEU A 155 -7.54 -12.17 5.52
N PRO A 156 -8.58 -11.78 4.75
CA PRO A 156 -9.14 -10.44 4.80
C PRO A 156 -9.78 -10.09 6.14
N ARG A 157 -10.33 -11.10 6.85
CA ARG A 157 -11.06 -10.93 8.12
C ARG A 157 -12.11 -9.81 8.00
N TYR A 158 -12.97 -9.93 6.99
CA TYR A 158 -13.96 -8.93 6.60
C TYR A 158 -14.83 -8.48 7.78
N ARG A 159 -15.51 -9.40 8.45
CA ARG A 159 -16.39 -9.11 9.58
C ARG A 159 -15.62 -8.47 10.71
N THR A 160 -14.54 -9.11 11.16
CA THR A 160 -13.69 -8.57 12.24
C THR A 160 -13.21 -7.14 11.93
N ARG A 161 -12.91 -6.84 10.67
CA ARG A 161 -12.42 -5.52 10.24
C ARG A 161 -13.54 -4.49 10.11
N PHE A 162 -14.68 -4.87 9.54
CA PHE A 162 -15.70 -3.93 9.06
C PHE A 162 -16.94 -3.84 9.96
N GLU A 163 -17.26 -4.87 10.75
CA GLU A 163 -18.38 -4.84 11.70
C GLU A 163 -18.21 -3.73 12.74
N LYS A 164 -16.99 -3.51 13.24
CA LYS A 164 -16.69 -2.39 14.13
C LYS A 164 -16.86 -1.02 13.45
N LEU A 165 -16.63 -0.93 12.14
CA LEU A 165 -16.82 0.30 11.38
C LEU A 165 -18.31 0.57 11.20
N GLU A 166 -19.10 -0.44 10.85
CA GLU A 166 -20.56 -0.35 10.80
C GLU A 166 -21.16 0.04 12.17
N ALA A 167 -20.68 -0.56 13.26
CA ALA A 167 -21.14 -0.24 14.61
C ALA A 167 -20.83 1.22 15.01
N ILE A 168 -19.75 1.80 14.49
CA ILE A 168 -19.33 3.16 14.83
C ILE A 168 -19.94 4.17 13.88
N PHE A 169 -19.78 4.02 12.58
CA PHE A 169 -20.23 4.99 11.58
C PHE A 169 -21.69 4.80 11.17
N GLY A 170 -22.28 3.63 11.44
CA GLY A 170 -23.62 3.24 11.01
C GLY A 170 -23.55 2.41 9.73
N ALA A 171 -24.27 1.28 9.69
CA ALA A 171 -24.28 0.38 8.53
C ALA A 171 -24.75 1.08 7.24
N ALA A 172 -25.74 1.98 7.33
CA ALA A 172 -26.24 2.75 6.19
C ALA A 172 -25.19 3.72 5.59
N SER A 173 -24.17 4.11 6.36
CA SER A 173 -23.06 4.95 5.90
C SER A 173 -21.93 4.15 5.29
N MET A 174 -21.94 2.82 5.37
CA MET A 174 -20.87 1.95 4.86
C MET A 174 -21.25 1.41 3.47
N HIS A 175 -20.42 1.70 2.48
CA HIS A 175 -20.61 1.26 1.10
C HIS A 175 -19.43 0.41 0.65
N TYR A 176 -19.72 -0.85 0.34
CA TYR A 176 -18.74 -1.82 -0.14
C TYR A 176 -18.90 -2.01 -1.65
N TRP A 177 -17.80 -1.90 -2.39
CA TRP A 177 -17.78 -2.06 -3.84
C TRP A 177 -16.90 -3.23 -4.22
N TYR A 178 -17.39 -4.18 -5.02
CA TYR A 178 -16.56 -5.30 -5.46
C TYR A 178 -15.43 -4.82 -6.39
N PHE A 179 -14.21 -5.28 -6.14
CA PHE A 179 -13.02 -4.94 -6.93
C PHE A 179 -12.91 -5.87 -8.14
N GLU A 180 -13.46 -5.44 -9.26
CA GLU A 180 -13.46 -6.19 -10.53
C GLU A 180 -13.05 -5.25 -11.67
N PRO A 181 -11.74 -5.12 -11.95
CA PRO A 181 -11.24 -4.24 -13.00
C PRO A 181 -11.94 -4.39 -14.35
N GLU A 182 -12.33 -5.61 -14.71
CA GLU A 182 -13.01 -5.95 -15.95
C GLU A 182 -14.37 -5.27 -16.09
N SER A 183 -15.05 -4.97 -14.98
CA SER A 183 -16.34 -4.25 -14.99
C SER A 183 -16.20 -2.72 -14.83
N PHE A 184 -14.98 -2.22 -14.62
CA PHE A 184 -14.72 -0.79 -14.48
C PHE A 184 -14.67 -0.08 -15.84
N PRO A 185 -15.11 1.19 -15.94
CA PRO A 185 -15.00 1.96 -17.18
C PRO A 185 -13.56 2.02 -17.71
N GLY A 186 -13.31 1.37 -18.85
CA GLY A 186 -11.97 1.26 -19.44
C GLY A 186 -10.94 0.56 -18.55
N GLY A 187 -11.38 -0.36 -17.68
CA GLY A 187 -10.52 -1.09 -16.75
C GLY A 187 -9.92 -0.23 -15.63
N CYS A 188 -10.50 0.95 -15.36
CA CYS A 188 -9.89 1.97 -14.52
C CYS A 188 -10.68 2.22 -13.24
N VAL A 189 -10.09 1.84 -12.10
CA VAL A 189 -10.69 2.05 -10.77
C VAL A 189 -10.93 3.53 -10.44
N VAL A 190 -10.09 4.44 -10.94
CA VAL A 190 -10.27 5.90 -10.74
C VAL A 190 -11.57 6.35 -11.42
N ARG A 191 -11.80 5.91 -12.65
CA ARG A 191 -13.04 6.20 -13.38
C ARG A 191 -14.26 5.59 -12.69
N ASP A 192 -14.13 4.36 -12.19
CA ASP A 192 -15.22 3.73 -11.42
C ASP A 192 -15.54 4.49 -10.12
N PHE A 193 -14.50 4.88 -9.38
CA PHE A 193 -14.64 5.67 -8.15
C PHE A 193 -15.33 7.01 -8.41
N CYS A 194 -14.87 7.77 -9.41
CA CYS A 194 -15.49 9.04 -9.79
C CYS A 194 -16.92 8.84 -10.27
N ARG A 195 -17.20 7.81 -11.08
CA ARG A 195 -18.57 7.48 -11.54
C ARG A 195 -19.52 7.21 -10.36
N ARG A 196 -19.09 6.41 -9.38
CA ARG A 196 -19.93 6.04 -8.22
C ARG A 196 -20.23 7.22 -7.30
N LEU A 197 -19.30 8.17 -7.20
CA LEU A 197 -19.49 9.40 -6.42
C LEU A 197 -20.01 10.57 -7.25
N GLN A 198 -20.21 10.37 -8.56
CA GLN A 198 -20.63 11.41 -9.51
C GLN A 198 -19.67 12.61 -9.53
N ILE A 199 -18.37 12.35 -9.43
CA ILE A 199 -17.31 13.35 -9.56
C ILE A 199 -17.02 13.56 -11.04
N ASP A 200 -17.08 14.80 -11.52
CA ASP A 200 -16.55 15.15 -12.84
C ASP A 200 -15.02 15.17 -12.79
N PHE A 201 -14.37 14.26 -13.52
CA PHE A 201 -12.93 14.07 -13.44
C PHE A 201 -12.31 13.92 -14.82
N ASP A 202 -11.35 14.80 -15.15
CA ASP A 202 -10.62 14.73 -16.40
C ASP A 202 -9.79 13.44 -16.46
N ALA A 203 -10.15 12.56 -17.40
CA ALA A 203 -9.45 11.30 -17.60
C ALA A 203 -7.95 11.47 -17.92
N ARG A 204 -7.52 12.63 -18.41
CA ARG A 204 -6.10 12.95 -18.68
C ARG A 204 -5.29 13.17 -17.39
N ALA A 205 -5.96 13.51 -16.29
CA ALA A 205 -5.32 13.69 -14.98
C ALA A 205 -5.12 12.36 -14.22
N ILE A 206 -5.58 11.23 -14.78
CA ILE A 206 -5.46 9.92 -14.13
C ILE A 206 -3.99 9.49 -14.04
N GLN A 207 -3.52 9.25 -12.82
CA GLN A 207 -2.20 8.71 -12.54
C GLN A 207 -2.31 7.23 -12.20
N ARG A 208 -1.80 6.36 -13.09
CA ARG A 208 -1.76 4.91 -12.84
C ARG A 208 -0.51 4.56 -12.04
N VAL A 209 -0.73 3.95 -10.87
CA VAL A 209 0.35 3.46 -10.00
C VAL A 209 0.35 1.93 -10.00
N ASN A 210 1.41 1.32 -10.53
CA ASN A 210 1.60 -0.13 -10.45
C ASN A 210 2.51 -0.47 -9.26
N GLU A 211 1.93 -1.08 -8.23
CA GLU A 211 2.64 -1.39 -6.96
C GLU A 211 2.99 -2.87 -6.78
N GLY A 212 2.58 -3.73 -7.72
CA GLY A 212 2.81 -5.17 -7.63
C GLY A 212 4.26 -5.55 -7.92
N LEU A 213 4.78 -6.53 -7.18
CA LEU A 213 6.01 -7.22 -7.55
C LEU A 213 5.65 -8.40 -8.47
N SER A 214 6.55 -8.74 -9.39
CA SER A 214 6.48 -9.99 -10.14
C SER A 214 6.77 -11.18 -9.20
N LEU A 215 6.34 -12.38 -9.58
CA LEU A 215 6.61 -13.60 -8.83
C LEU A 215 8.13 -13.83 -8.63
N PRO A 216 8.99 -13.69 -9.66
CA PRO A 216 10.44 -13.69 -9.48
C PRO A 216 10.93 -12.72 -8.38
N ALA A 217 10.45 -11.48 -8.40
CA ALA A 217 10.80 -10.48 -7.39
C ALA A 217 10.28 -10.84 -5.98
N VAL A 218 9.08 -11.42 -5.91
CA VAL A 218 8.51 -11.95 -4.66
C VAL A 218 9.37 -13.06 -4.08
N ARG A 219 9.80 -14.03 -4.90
CA ARG A 219 10.67 -15.14 -4.46
C ARG A 219 11.99 -14.64 -3.90
N LEU A 220 12.67 -13.75 -4.61
CA LEU A 220 13.91 -13.11 -4.14
C LEU A 220 13.71 -12.36 -2.82
N LEU A 221 12.65 -11.55 -2.73
CA LEU A 221 12.36 -10.78 -1.52
C LEU A 221 12.01 -11.70 -0.35
N TYR A 222 11.26 -12.78 -0.60
CA TYR A 222 10.88 -13.74 0.42
C TYR A 222 12.08 -14.49 1.00
N ALA A 223 12.97 -15.00 0.15
CA ALA A 223 14.24 -15.58 0.58
C ALA A 223 15.03 -14.58 1.45
N TYR A 224 15.14 -13.33 1.01
CA TYR A 224 15.81 -12.29 1.78
C TYR A 224 15.16 -12.01 3.15
N ARG A 225 13.83 -12.03 3.24
CA ARG A 225 13.14 -11.83 4.53
C ARG A 225 13.24 -13.03 5.46
N LYS A 226 13.35 -14.23 4.90
CA LYS A 226 13.40 -15.48 5.67
C LYS A 226 14.80 -15.77 6.19
N PHE A 227 15.83 -15.53 5.37
CA PHE A 227 17.22 -15.93 5.68
C PHE A 227 18.20 -14.75 5.81
N GLY A 228 17.78 -13.53 5.48
CA GLY A 228 18.63 -12.34 5.60
C GLY A 228 18.70 -11.77 7.02
N PRO A 229 19.50 -10.72 7.26
CA PRO A 229 19.74 -10.12 8.57
C PRO A 229 18.54 -9.33 9.14
N GLY A 230 17.36 -9.44 8.55
CA GLY A 230 16.15 -8.71 8.94
C GLY A 230 16.03 -7.29 8.36
N TYR A 231 14.97 -6.57 8.79
CA TYR A 231 14.68 -5.22 8.29
C TYR A 231 15.65 -4.16 8.85
N GLY A 232 16.02 -4.26 10.12
CA GLY A 232 16.74 -3.22 10.87
C GLY A 232 15.81 -2.15 11.46
N THR A 233 16.38 -1.09 12.05
CA THR A 233 15.65 0.03 12.67
C THR A 233 16.30 1.37 12.25
N GLY A 234 15.51 2.43 12.20
CA GLY A 234 15.95 3.79 11.89
C GLY A 234 15.81 4.17 10.41
N GLU A 235 16.07 5.44 10.11
CA GLU A 235 15.88 6.03 8.78
C GLU A 235 16.69 5.33 7.68
N VAL A 236 17.92 4.92 7.99
CA VAL A 236 18.79 4.21 7.04
C VAL A 236 18.17 2.88 6.64
N ALA A 237 17.63 2.11 7.59
CA ALA A 237 16.99 0.83 7.31
C ALA A 237 15.74 1.01 6.44
N VAL A 238 14.90 2.00 6.76
CA VAL A 238 13.70 2.34 5.96
C VAL A 238 14.08 2.76 4.54
N ARG A 239 15.10 3.61 4.39
CA ARG A 239 15.59 4.09 3.10
C ARG A 239 16.14 2.95 2.24
N GLN A 240 17.05 2.14 2.78
CA GLN A 240 17.62 0.99 2.10
C GLN A 240 16.53 0.00 1.65
N ASN A 241 15.53 -0.23 2.50
CA ASN A 241 14.41 -1.08 2.15
C ASN A 241 13.60 -0.53 0.97
N ALA A 242 13.30 0.77 0.99
CA ALA A 242 12.60 1.44 -0.09
C ALA A 242 13.39 1.42 -1.41
N ALA A 243 14.73 1.48 -1.34
CA ALA A 243 15.59 1.33 -2.50
C ALA A 243 15.55 -0.10 -3.06
N LEU A 244 15.69 -1.11 -2.19
CA LEU A 244 15.61 -2.52 -2.57
C LEU A 244 14.27 -2.86 -3.24
N VAL A 245 13.15 -2.47 -2.63
CA VAL A 245 11.81 -2.76 -3.18
C VAL A 245 11.62 -2.08 -4.53
N ARG A 246 12.14 -0.86 -4.72
CA ARG A 246 12.07 -0.16 -6.01
C ARG A 246 12.89 -0.87 -7.07
N LYS A 247 14.10 -1.33 -6.71
CA LYS A 247 14.95 -2.09 -7.61
C LYS A 247 14.29 -3.40 -8.05
N LEU A 248 13.64 -4.10 -7.13
CA LEU A 248 12.89 -5.32 -7.43
C LEU A 248 11.67 -5.12 -8.34
N ARG A 249 11.11 -3.90 -8.43
CA ARG A 249 10.02 -3.61 -9.38
C ARG A 249 10.49 -3.61 -10.83
N GLU A 250 11.79 -3.49 -11.09
CA GLU A 250 12.37 -3.58 -12.44
C GLU A 250 12.41 -5.03 -12.97
N LEU A 251 12.33 -6.02 -12.07
CA LEU A 251 12.36 -7.44 -12.45
C LEU A 251 11.00 -7.86 -13.02
N ALA A 252 10.94 -7.98 -14.35
CA ALA A 252 9.76 -8.43 -15.06
C ALA A 252 9.45 -9.92 -14.80
N GLY A 253 8.18 -10.27 -14.88
CA GLY A 253 7.71 -11.64 -14.71
C GLY A 253 6.20 -11.73 -14.48
N PRO A 254 5.65 -12.94 -14.40
CA PRO A 254 4.24 -13.14 -14.07
C PRO A 254 3.94 -12.60 -12.68
N ARG A 255 2.67 -12.33 -12.37
CA ARG A 255 2.26 -11.97 -11.00
C ARG A 255 2.26 -13.21 -10.11
N LEU A 256 2.49 -13.01 -8.81
CA LEU A 256 2.20 -14.06 -7.81
C LEU A 256 0.75 -14.53 -7.96
N ARG A 257 0.57 -15.85 -7.96
CA ARG A 257 -0.73 -16.52 -7.84
C ARG A 257 -0.66 -17.59 -6.77
N LEU A 258 -1.67 -17.70 -5.92
CA LEU A 258 -1.82 -18.82 -5.00
C LEU A 258 -2.75 -19.86 -5.63
N HIS A 259 -2.40 -21.14 -5.54
CA HIS A 259 -3.26 -22.20 -6.07
C HIS A 259 -4.56 -22.30 -5.24
N PRO A 260 -5.75 -22.48 -5.85
CA PRO A 260 -7.02 -22.65 -5.13
C PRO A 260 -6.96 -23.69 -4.01
N GLU A 261 -6.39 -24.87 -4.28
CA GLU A 261 -6.26 -25.96 -3.30
C GLU A 261 -5.42 -25.56 -2.07
N LEU A 262 -4.46 -24.64 -2.23
CA LEU A 262 -3.64 -24.16 -1.11
C LEU A 262 -4.46 -23.27 -0.16
N VAL A 263 -5.38 -22.46 -0.69
CA VAL A 263 -6.14 -21.48 0.10
C VAL A 263 -7.52 -21.97 0.52
N ALA A 264 -8.12 -22.90 -0.22
CA ALA A 264 -9.49 -23.38 0.01
C ALA A 264 -9.73 -23.91 1.43
N PRO A 265 -8.84 -24.72 2.06
CA PRO A 265 -9.06 -25.20 3.42
C PRO A 265 -9.05 -24.07 4.46
N VAL A 266 -8.30 -23.00 4.20
CA VAL A 266 -8.23 -21.82 5.07
C VAL A 266 -9.49 -20.97 4.89
N ILE A 267 -9.91 -20.73 3.65
CA ILE A 267 -11.14 -19.97 3.35
C ILE A 267 -12.37 -20.69 3.93
N ALA A 268 -12.47 -22.01 3.74
CA ALA A 268 -13.59 -22.81 4.24
C ALA A 268 -13.74 -22.75 5.77
N ARG A 269 -12.62 -22.80 6.52
CA ARG A 269 -12.64 -22.65 7.98
C ARG A 269 -13.11 -21.28 8.46
N HIS A 270 -13.08 -20.28 7.59
CA HIS A 270 -13.54 -18.91 7.87
C HIS A 270 -14.73 -18.51 7.00
N ALA A 271 -15.54 -19.46 6.54
CA ALA A 271 -16.69 -19.19 5.66
C ALA A 271 -17.62 -18.10 6.21
N ALA A 272 -17.87 -18.08 7.52
CA ALA A 272 -18.70 -17.05 8.16
C ALA A 272 -18.19 -15.61 7.96
N GLU A 273 -16.86 -15.40 7.82
CA GLU A 273 -16.29 -14.09 7.50
C GLU A 273 -16.57 -13.71 6.03
N ILE A 274 -16.58 -14.70 5.14
CA ILE A 274 -16.85 -14.54 3.70
C ILE A 274 -18.34 -14.26 3.48
N ASP A 275 -19.22 -15.11 4.03
CA ASP A 275 -20.68 -14.98 3.94
C ASP A 275 -21.16 -13.61 4.43
N TRP A 276 -20.58 -13.13 5.53
CA TRP A 276 -20.88 -11.81 6.08
C TRP A 276 -20.64 -10.67 5.08
N MET A 277 -19.58 -10.78 4.26
CA MET A 277 -19.26 -9.79 3.24
C MET A 277 -20.04 -10.01 1.94
N GLU A 278 -20.27 -11.26 1.54
CA GLU A 278 -21.11 -11.59 0.38
C GLU A 278 -22.54 -11.04 0.55
N GLN A 279 -23.11 -11.15 1.76
CA GLN A 279 -24.41 -10.55 2.10
C GLN A 279 -24.41 -9.02 1.93
N ARG A 280 -23.28 -8.34 2.18
CA ARG A 280 -23.17 -6.88 2.01
C ARG A 280 -22.95 -6.47 0.57
N LEU A 281 -22.22 -7.29 -0.18
CA LEU A 281 -21.96 -7.09 -1.60
C LEU A 281 -23.14 -7.53 -2.48
N GLN A 282 -24.05 -8.35 -1.95
CA GLN A 282 -25.10 -9.04 -2.71
C GLN A 282 -24.52 -9.82 -3.90
N ARG A 283 -23.35 -10.43 -3.69
CA ARG A 283 -22.58 -11.14 -4.71
C ARG A 283 -21.59 -12.11 -4.05
N SER A 284 -21.33 -13.23 -4.72
CA SER A 284 -20.28 -14.16 -4.28
C SER A 284 -18.86 -13.60 -4.47
N LEU A 285 -18.01 -13.90 -3.51
CA LEU A 285 -16.58 -13.62 -3.47
C LEU A 285 -15.74 -14.84 -3.90
N ASP A 286 -16.37 -15.94 -4.31
CA ASP A 286 -15.64 -17.12 -4.78
C ASP A 286 -14.86 -16.83 -6.07
N GLU A 287 -13.59 -17.23 -6.07
CA GLU A 287 -12.67 -17.10 -7.20
C GLU A 287 -12.33 -18.47 -7.82
N ALA A 288 -13.00 -19.55 -7.40
CA ALA A 288 -12.71 -20.93 -7.79
C ALA A 288 -12.72 -21.15 -9.32
N ALA A 289 -13.53 -20.39 -10.06
CA ALA A 289 -13.62 -20.50 -11.52
C ALA A 289 -12.41 -19.92 -12.28
N ALA A 290 -11.53 -19.16 -11.63
CA ALA A 290 -10.36 -18.62 -12.30
C ALA A 290 -9.21 -19.63 -12.28
N GLU A 291 -8.98 -20.25 -13.45
CA GLU A 291 -7.87 -21.15 -13.76
C GLU A 291 -6.58 -20.66 -13.10
N PRO A 292 -5.94 -21.47 -12.23
CA PRO A 292 -4.67 -21.10 -11.65
C PRO A 292 -3.65 -21.00 -12.79
N GLY A 293 -3.32 -19.78 -13.19
CA GLY A 293 -2.34 -19.54 -14.24
C GLY A 293 -1.05 -20.31 -13.98
N ALA A 294 -0.36 -20.72 -15.05
CA ALA A 294 0.87 -21.50 -14.97
C ALA A 294 1.86 -20.88 -13.95
N GLY A 295 2.31 -21.69 -12.97
CA GLY A 295 3.20 -21.24 -11.90
C GLY A 295 2.52 -20.70 -10.63
N ALA A 296 1.21 -20.95 -10.45
CA ALA A 296 0.54 -20.71 -9.16
C ALA A 296 1.18 -21.53 -8.03
N ILE A 297 1.45 -20.88 -6.90
CA ILE A 297 2.13 -21.46 -5.74
C ILE A 297 1.21 -22.46 -5.03
N ARG A 298 1.63 -23.71 -4.93
CA ARG A 298 0.92 -24.80 -4.24
C ARG A 298 1.46 -25.07 -2.84
N ALA A 299 2.69 -24.67 -2.55
CA ALA A 299 3.32 -24.84 -1.24
C ALA A 299 4.39 -23.77 -0.97
N GLU A 300 4.71 -23.52 0.30
CA GLU A 300 5.69 -22.50 0.71
C GLU A 300 7.07 -22.70 0.08
N HIS A 301 7.53 -23.95 -0.05
CA HIS A 301 8.85 -24.25 -0.62
C HIS A 301 9.00 -23.78 -2.08
N GLU A 302 7.90 -23.68 -2.84
CA GLU A 302 7.92 -23.17 -4.22
C GLU A 302 8.23 -21.67 -4.30
N LEU A 303 8.13 -20.93 -3.18
CA LEU A 303 8.60 -19.54 -3.08
C LEU A 303 10.13 -19.45 -3.04
N LEU A 304 10.82 -20.57 -2.83
CA LEU A 304 12.28 -20.68 -2.82
C LEU A 304 12.83 -21.33 -4.10
N CYS A 305 11.99 -21.54 -5.11
CA CYS A 305 12.41 -22.04 -6.42
C CYS A 305 12.75 -20.88 -7.37
N PHE A 306 14.04 -20.64 -7.63
CA PHE A 306 14.50 -19.52 -8.44
C PHE A 306 14.77 -19.94 -9.88
N GLU A 307 14.22 -19.19 -10.84
CA GLU A 307 14.47 -19.44 -12.26
C GLU A 307 15.87 -18.91 -12.66
N PRO A 308 16.59 -19.56 -13.60
CA PRO A 308 17.91 -19.12 -14.05
C PRO A 308 17.97 -17.63 -14.41
N ARG A 309 17.00 -17.15 -15.19
CA ARG A 309 16.89 -15.73 -15.59
C ARG A 309 16.80 -14.77 -14.39
N THR A 310 16.21 -15.22 -13.28
CA THR A 310 16.03 -14.40 -12.07
C THR A 310 17.36 -14.25 -11.34
N LEU A 311 18.12 -15.36 -11.25
CA LEU A 311 19.45 -15.38 -10.64
C LEU A 311 20.46 -14.60 -11.49
N GLU A 312 20.37 -14.71 -12.82
CA GLU A 312 21.18 -13.92 -13.75
C GLU A 312 20.88 -12.42 -13.63
N TRP A 313 19.61 -12.04 -13.53
CA TRP A 313 19.23 -10.66 -13.28
C TRP A 313 19.83 -10.14 -11.97
N LEU A 314 19.74 -10.91 -10.89
CA LEU A 314 20.31 -10.54 -9.58
C LEU A 314 21.82 -10.36 -9.67
N GLY A 315 22.53 -11.29 -10.32
CA GLY A 315 23.97 -11.19 -10.57
C GLY A 315 24.32 -9.94 -11.39
N ALA A 316 23.55 -9.63 -12.43
CA ALA A 316 23.76 -8.44 -13.26
C ALA A 316 23.59 -7.13 -12.48
N GLN A 317 22.69 -7.08 -11.49
CA GLN A 317 22.52 -5.89 -10.63
C GLN A 317 23.71 -5.65 -9.69
N LEU A 318 24.48 -6.70 -9.37
CA LEU A 318 25.64 -6.63 -8.47
C LEU A 318 26.97 -6.43 -9.24
N GLY A 319 26.99 -6.71 -10.53
CA GLY A 319 28.17 -6.56 -11.40
C GLY A 319 29.32 -7.52 -11.07
N VAL A 320 30.53 -7.19 -11.57
CA VAL A 320 31.76 -8.01 -11.46
C VAL A 320 32.30 -8.13 -10.02
N ARG A 321 31.66 -7.46 -9.04
CA ARG A 321 32.08 -7.50 -7.63
C ARG A 321 31.74 -8.81 -6.91
N THR A 322 31.04 -9.72 -7.57
CA THR A 322 30.63 -11.00 -6.99
C THR A 322 31.49 -12.14 -7.54
N THR A 323 32.18 -12.84 -6.65
CA THR A 323 33.09 -13.95 -6.98
C THR A 323 32.38 -15.27 -7.27
N THR A 324 31.13 -15.43 -6.83
CA THR A 324 30.36 -16.67 -6.97
C THR A 324 29.05 -16.41 -7.70
N ARG A 325 28.92 -16.97 -8.91
CA ARG A 325 27.70 -16.92 -9.73
C ARG A 325 26.63 -17.81 -9.08
N LEU A 326 25.45 -17.25 -8.84
CA LEU A 326 24.29 -18.03 -8.41
C LEU A 326 23.87 -19.00 -9.51
N ARG A 327 23.49 -20.21 -9.11
CA ARG A 327 23.01 -21.28 -9.98
C ARG A 327 21.62 -21.72 -9.53
N PRO A 328 20.83 -22.43 -10.36
CA PRO A 328 19.49 -22.88 -9.97
C PRO A 328 19.44 -23.76 -8.72
N ASP A 329 20.54 -24.45 -8.41
CA ASP A 329 20.77 -25.26 -7.21
C ASP A 329 21.34 -24.47 -6.01
N SER A 330 21.57 -23.16 -6.17
CA SER A 330 21.99 -22.30 -5.05
C SER A 330 20.96 -22.31 -3.93
N SER A 331 21.46 -22.31 -2.68
CA SER A 331 20.58 -22.34 -1.52
C SER A 331 19.83 -21.01 -1.35
N ALA A 332 18.71 -21.04 -0.64
CA ALA A 332 17.95 -19.83 -0.35
C ALA A 332 18.73 -18.81 0.50
N GLU A 333 19.65 -19.29 1.35
CA GLU A 333 20.59 -18.48 2.14
C GLU A 333 21.61 -17.77 1.24
N GLU A 334 22.15 -18.45 0.22
CA GLU A 334 23.04 -17.81 -0.76
C GLU A 334 22.32 -16.68 -1.52
N VAL A 335 21.09 -16.94 -1.95
CA VAL A 335 20.25 -15.93 -2.61
C VAL A 335 19.93 -14.77 -1.66
N ALA A 336 19.61 -15.06 -0.40
CA ALA A 336 19.36 -14.03 0.61
C ALA A 336 20.60 -13.16 0.88
N SER A 337 21.80 -13.75 0.89
CA SER A 337 23.07 -13.03 1.02
C SER A 337 23.27 -12.07 -0.16
N ARG A 338 23.05 -12.53 -1.41
CA ARG A 338 23.11 -11.66 -2.61
C ARG A 338 22.05 -10.57 -2.60
N MET A 339 20.86 -10.85 -2.08
CA MET A 339 19.83 -9.83 -1.86
C MET A 339 20.24 -8.78 -0.82
N HIS A 340 21.02 -9.17 0.19
CA HIS A 340 21.58 -8.20 1.14
C HIS A 340 22.58 -7.26 0.46
N GLU A 341 23.46 -7.80 -0.38
CA GLU A 341 24.39 -6.99 -1.20
C GLU A 341 23.61 -6.02 -2.10
N LEU A 342 22.54 -6.50 -2.75
CA LEU A 342 21.68 -5.68 -3.61
C LEU A 342 21.04 -4.52 -2.84
N ARG A 343 20.58 -4.77 -1.60
CA ARG A 343 20.01 -3.73 -0.74
C ARG A 343 21.01 -2.60 -0.48
N LEU A 344 22.27 -2.95 -0.19
CA LEU A 344 23.31 -1.96 0.08
C LEU A 344 23.69 -1.20 -1.19
N GLU A 345 23.79 -1.89 -2.32
CA GLU A 345 24.13 -1.27 -3.61
C GLU A 345 23.00 -0.34 -4.12
N ALA A 346 21.74 -0.75 -4.00
CA ALA A 346 20.60 0.08 -4.37
C ALA A 346 20.55 1.40 -3.58
N ASP A 347 20.83 1.34 -2.27
CA ASP A 347 20.91 2.54 -1.43
C ASP A 347 22.08 3.46 -1.84
N ARG A 348 23.26 2.88 -2.10
CA ARG A 348 24.43 3.62 -2.59
C ARG A 348 24.14 4.33 -3.92
N ALA A 349 23.55 3.62 -4.88
CA ALA A 349 23.21 4.17 -6.19
C ALA A 349 22.22 5.33 -6.08
N GLU A 350 21.20 5.22 -5.24
CA GLU A 350 20.23 6.30 -5.00
C GLU A 350 20.87 7.53 -4.32
N MET A 351 21.74 7.30 -3.35
CA MET A 351 22.48 8.38 -2.69
C MET A 351 23.43 9.10 -3.65
N ALA A 352 24.10 8.35 -4.53
CA ALA A 352 24.94 8.91 -5.59
C ALA A 352 24.11 9.75 -6.59
N ALA A 353 22.93 9.26 -6.99
CA ALA A 353 22.03 10.00 -7.88
C ALA A 353 21.53 11.32 -7.25
N ARG A 354 21.16 11.30 -5.96
CA ARG A 354 20.72 12.51 -5.23
C ARG A 354 21.82 13.55 -5.07
N THR A 355 23.04 13.11 -4.78
CA THR A 355 24.20 14.00 -4.65
C THR A 355 24.68 14.54 -6.00
N GLY A 356 24.66 13.71 -7.05
CA GLY A 356 24.91 14.09 -8.44
C GLY A 356 23.90 15.12 -8.95
N PHE A 357 22.60 14.91 -8.69
CA PHE A 357 21.54 15.88 -9.02
C PHE A 357 21.73 17.22 -8.29
N ARG A 358 22.01 17.21 -6.98
CA ARG A 358 22.32 18.44 -6.23
C ARG A 358 23.55 19.16 -6.76
N ARG A 359 24.58 18.43 -7.21
CA ARG A 359 25.78 19.00 -7.86
C ARG A 359 25.47 19.55 -9.25
N GLY A 360 24.62 18.87 -10.02
CA GLY A 360 24.15 19.30 -11.34
C GLY A 360 23.32 20.58 -11.28
N VAL A 361 22.36 20.65 -10.36
CA VAL A 361 21.59 21.87 -10.07
C VAL A 361 22.53 22.99 -9.63
N ARG A 362 23.45 22.76 -8.67
CA ARG A 362 24.44 23.78 -8.29
C ARG A 362 25.34 24.25 -9.45
N ARG A 363 25.71 23.37 -10.40
CA ARG A 363 26.47 23.75 -11.61
C ARG A 363 25.62 24.54 -12.61
N LEU A 364 24.34 24.21 -12.77
CA LEU A 364 23.40 24.93 -13.62
C LEU A 364 23.16 26.35 -13.07
N TRP A 365 22.97 26.48 -11.75
CA TRP A 365 22.84 27.77 -11.07
C TRP A 365 24.12 28.62 -11.15
N ARG A 366 25.31 28.01 -11.12
CA ARG A 366 26.59 28.72 -11.36
C ARG A 366 26.80 29.16 -12.82
N ARG A 367 26.08 28.58 -13.78
CA ARG A 367 26.09 28.99 -15.19
C ARG A 367 25.05 30.07 -15.51
N ILE A 368 23.98 30.16 -14.73
CA ILE A 368 22.86 31.10 -14.95
C ILE A 368 23.05 32.42 -14.18
N LEU A 369 23.88 32.48 -13.12
CA LEU A 369 24.26 33.76 -12.53
C LEU A 369 25.34 34.48 -13.36
N PRO A 370 25.12 35.72 -13.82
CA PRO A 370 26.15 36.51 -14.47
C PRO A 370 27.29 36.78 -13.49
N ARG A 371 28.53 36.60 -13.97
CA ARG A 371 29.74 37.09 -13.31
C ARG A 371 29.74 38.61 -13.35
N THR A 372 29.05 39.26 -12.43
CA THR A 372 29.20 40.69 -12.18
C THR A 372 29.66 40.86 -10.74
N LEU A 373 30.94 41.24 -10.62
CA LEU A 373 31.55 42.17 -9.65
C LEU A 373 33.04 41.82 -9.56
N ARG A 374 33.82 42.48 -10.41
CA ARG A 374 35.18 42.91 -10.09
C ARG A 374 35.10 44.39 -9.77
#